data_AF-A0A7S2GLT8-F1
#
_entry.id   AF-A0A7S2GLT8-F1
#
_cell.length_a   1.000
_cell.length_b   1.000
_cell.length_c   1.000
_cell.angle_alpha   90.00
_cell.angle_beta   90.00
_cell.angle_gamma   90.00
#
_symmetry.space_group_name_H-M   'P 1'
#
loop_
_entity.id
_entity.type
_entity.pdbx_description
1 polymer ?
#
loop_
_entity_poly.entity_id
_entity_poly.type
_entity_poly.pdbx_seq_one_letter_code
_entity_poly.pdbx_strand_id
1 'polypeptide(L)'
;AGPIGDNGTIRGAGGWARLASAKAIGADAMRTWHVTDLPDAIPKAEAYSLKFSAGIWMPHSAERYENCTDMDNDPFWQKEVASYLKEVRRFKHSPAILWWTVGNEVEMEVNVELGSECVWKR
;
A
#
# COMPACT_ATOMS: atom_id res chain seq x y z
N ALA A 1 -9.98 -14.45 -8.95
CA ALA A 1 -8.55 -14.37 -8.63
C ALA A 1 -8.01 -15.79 -8.42
N GLY A 2 -6.86 -16.11 -8.98
CA GLY A 2 -6.28 -17.46 -8.93
C GLY A 2 -5.66 -17.80 -7.58
N PRO A 3 -5.38 -19.08 -7.30
CA PRO A 3 -4.60 -19.47 -6.13
C PRO A 3 -3.19 -18.89 -6.22
N ILE A 4 -2.61 -18.59 -5.06
CA ILE A 4 -1.16 -18.40 -4.92
C ILE A 4 -0.51 -19.78 -5.11
N GLY A 5 0.73 -19.84 -5.59
CA GLY A 5 1.45 -21.09 -5.86
C GLY A 5 1.43 -22.10 -4.71
N ASP A 6 1.94 -23.30 -4.98
CA ASP A 6 1.94 -24.43 -4.04
C ASP A 6 2.43 -24.01 -2.64
N ASN A 7 1.67 -24.44 -1.62
CA ASN A 7 1.87 -24.10 -0.21
C ASN A 7 1.86 -22.58 0.11
N GLY A 8 1.22 -21.76 -0.72
CA GLY A 8 1.13 -20.31 -0.50
C GLY A 8 2.38 -19.53 -0.91
N THR A 9 3.24 -20.13 -1.74
CA THR A 9 4.45 -19.45 -2.25
C THR A 9 4.08 -18.35 -3.23
N ILE A 10 4.54 -17.13 -2.97
CA ILE A 10 4.25 -15.96 -3.81
C ILE A 10 5.32 -15.77 -4.89
N ARG A 11 4.89 -15.81 -6.16
CA ARG A 11 5.69 -15.41 -7.32
C ARG A 11 5.27 -14.00 -7.72
N GLY A 12 5.87 -13.03 -7.05
CA GLY A 12 5.48 -11.62 -7.10
C GLY A 12 6.25 -10.78 -8.13
N ALA A 13 5.63 -9.71 -8.61
CA ALA A 13 6.29 -8.61 -9.31
C ALA A 13 5.75 -7.23 -8.87
N GLY A 14 6.51 -6.16 -9.12
CA GLY A 14 6.11 -4.79 -8.80
C GLY A 14 5.31 -4.13 -9.94
N GLY A 15 4.27 -3.36 -9.58
CA GLY A 15 3.49 -2.53 -10.48
C GLY A 15 2.23 -3.19 -11.03
N TRP A 16 1.52 -2.46 -11.89
CA TRP A 16 0.24 -2.91 -12.46
C TRP A 16 0.09 -2.67 -13.97
N ALA A 17 1.10 -2.08 -14.64
CA ALA A 17 1.01 -1.72 -16.05
C ALA A 17 1.17 -2.92 -17.02
N ARG A 18 1.85 -3.99 -16.60
CA ARG A 18 2.23 -5.14 -17.46
C ARG A 18 1.74 -6.48 -16.93
N LEU A 19 0.50 -6.54 -16.43
CA LEU A 19 -0.06 -7.73 -15.78
C LEU A 19 -0.07 -8.98 -16.68
N ALA A 20 -0.42 -8.82 -17.96
CA ALA A 20 -0.42 -9.93 -18.91
C ALA A 20 0.98 -10.55 -19.06
N SER A 21 2.01 -9.70 -19.20
CA SER A 21 3.40 -10.14 -19.32
C SER A 21 3.88 -10.82 -18.03
N ALA A 22 3.58 -10.23 -16.86
CA ALA A 22 3.90 -10.83 -15.56
C ALA A 22 3.24 -12.21 -15.41
N LYS A 23 1.97 -12.33 -15.78
CA LYS A 23 1.25 -13.62 -15.76
C LYS A 23 1.87 -14.65 -16.70
N ALA A 24 2.25 -14.23 -17.91
CA ALA A 24 2.86 -15.11 -18.91
C ALA A 24 4.20 -15.71 -18.46
N ILE A 25 4.94 -15.01 -17.60
CA ILE A 25 6.20 -15.51 -17.01
C ILE A 25 6.02 -16.19 -15.64
N GLY A 26 4.77 -16.46 -15.23
CA GLY A 26 4.47 -17.27 -14.05
C GLY A 26 4.13 -16.50 -12.78
N ALA A 27 3.96 -15.17 -12.83
CA ALA A 27 3.53 -14.42 -11.65
C ALA A 27 2.11 -14.84 -11.20
N ASP A 28 1.91 -14.87 -9.88
CA ASP A 28 0.61 -15.06 -9.24
C ASP A 28 0.20 -13.89 -8.36
N ALA A 29 1.14 -13.01 -8.01
CA ALA A 29 0.88 -11.78 -7.28
C ALA A 29 1.62 -10.57 -7.84
N MET A 30 1.10 -9.39 -7.53
CA MET A 30 1.64 -8.10 -7.90
C MET A 30 1.62 -7.15 -6.69
N ARG A 31 2.38 -6.06 -6.74
CA ARG A 31 2.35 -5.01 -5.72
C ARG A 31 2.00 -3.65 -6.34
N THR A 32 1.05 -2.94 -5.73
CA THR A 32 0.87 -1.49 -5.94
C THR A 32 1.46 -0.71 -4.77
N TRP A 33 1.60 0.60 -4.93
CA TRP A 33 2.07 1.50 -3.88
C TRP A 33 0.98 2.45 -3.39
N HIS A 34 0.03 2.82 -4.25
CA HIS A 34 -1.01 3.77 -3.90
C HIS A 34 -2.40 3.14 -3.99
N VAL A 35 -3.29 3.58 -3.09
CA VAL A 35 -4.71 3.20 -3.17
C VAL A 35 -5.39 3.73 -4.43
N THR A 36 -4.84 4.80 -5.01
CA THR A 36 -5.30 5.41 -6.27
C THR A 36 -5.02 4.53 -7.49
N ASP A 37 -4.13 3.54 -7.38
CA ASP A 37 -3.89 2.55 -8.44
C ASP A 37 -5.03 1.52 -8.52
N LEU A 38 -5.73 1.26 -7.41
CA LEU A 38 -6.65 0.15 -7.28
C LEU A 38 -7.85 0.17 -8.24
N PRO A 39 -8.47 1.33 -8.55
CA PRO A 39 -9.55 1.39 -9.53
C PRO A 39 -9.20 0.80 -10.89
N ASP A 40 -7.95 0.95 -11.34
CA ASP A 40 -7.48 0.42 -12.62
C ASP A 40 -6.81 -0.95 -12.47
N ALA A 41 -6.11 -1.18 -11.36
CA ALA A 41 -5.33 -2.38 -11.14
C ALA A 41 -6.21 -3.60 -10.80
N ILE A 42 -7.22 -3.43 -9.93
CA ILE A 42 -8.03 -4.54 -9.41
C ILE A 42 -8.82 -5.26 -10.52
N PRO A 43 -9.58 -4.58 -11.40
CA PRO A 43 -10.31 -5.25 -12.48
C PRO A 43 -9.38 -6.07 -13.40
N LYS A 44 -8.17 -5.55 -13.67
CA LYS A 44 -7.17 -6.23 -14.50
C LYS A 44 -6.59 -7.45 -13.79
N ALA A 45 -6.29 -7.37 -12.49
CA ALA A 45 -5.85 -8.55 -11.74
C ALA A 45 -6.90 -9.64 -11.70
N GLU A 46 -8.17 -9.27 -11.51
CA GLU A 46 -9.26 -10.25 -11.53
C GLU A 46 -9.32 -10.97 -12.88
N ALA A 47 -9.22 -10.22 -13.98
CA ALA A 47 -9.19 -10.77 -15.34
C ALA A 47 -8.00 -11.72 -15.58
N TYR A 48 -6.81 -11.40 -15.06
CA TYR A 48 -5.61 -12.25 -15.19
C TYR A 48 -5.45 -13.29 -14.07
N SER A 49 -6.41 -13.37 -13.16
CA SER A 49 -6.34 -14.23 -11.98
C SER A 49 -5.06 -14.00 -11.14
N LEU A 50 -4.62 -12.74 -11.04
CA LEU A 50 -3.53 -12.29 -10.19
C LEU A 50 -4.04 -11.81 -8.84
N LYS A 51 -3.16 -11.84 -7.84
CA LYS A 51 -3.34 -11.26 -6.52
C LYS A 51 -2.58 -9.94 -6.38
N PHE A 52 -2.98 -9.10 -5.44
CA PHE A 52 -2.32 -7.83 -5.15
C PHE A 52 -1.98 -7.69 -3.66
N SER A 53 -0.73 -7.32 -3.39
CA SER A 53 -0.34 -6.51 -2.24
C SER A 53 -0.75 -5.07 -2.55
N ALA A 54 -1.85 -4.60 -1.94
CA ALA A 54 -2.42 -3.30 -2.19
C ALA A 54 -1.73 -2.23 -1.33
N GLY A 55 -0.95 -1.37 -1.98
CA GLY A 55 -0.18 -0.33 -1.30
C GLY A 55 -1.03 0.83 -0.81
N ILE A 56 -0.68 1.31 0.38
CA ILE A 56 -1.13 2.57 0.97
C ILE A 56 0.14 3.40 1.16
N TRP A 57 0.34 4.38 0.29
CA TRP A 57 1.49 5.26 0.35
C TRP A 57 1.43 6.12 1.61
N MET A 58 2.55 6.26 2.32
CA MET A 58 2.68 7.16 3.45
C MET A 58 3.66 8.27 3.07
N PRO A 59 3.42 9.53 3.47
CA PRO A 59 4.31 10.63 3.13
C PRO A 59 5.70 10.47 3.79
N HIS A 60 6.76 10.85 3.08
CA HIS A 60 8.15 10.86 3.58
C HIS A 60 8.61 12.23 4.07
N SER A 61 7.71 13.23 4.15
CA SER A 61 8.07 14.56 4.64
C SER A 61 8.14 14.54 6.16
N ALA A 62 9.34 14.71 6.71
CA ALA A 62 9.59 14.77 8.16
C ALA A 62 8.71 15.81 8.87
N GLU A 63 8.42 16.94 8.21
CA GLU A 63 7.53 18.01 8.70
C GLU A 63 6.14 17.49 9.09
N ARG A 64 5.66 16.39 8.49
CA ARG A 64 4.36 15.76 8.83
C ARG A 64 4.38 14.99 10.15
N TYR A 65 5.56 14.86 10.74
CA TYR A 65 5.83 14.04 11.92
C TYR A 65 6.66 14.80 12.99
N GLU A 66 7.11 16.01 12.70
CA GLU A 66 7.80 16.90 13.64
C GLU A 66 6.92 17.26 14.86
N ASN A 67 7.58 17.71 15.93
CA ASN A 67 6.96 18.22 17.17
C ASN A 67 5.93 17.29 17.82
N CYS A 68 6.06 15.99 17.60
CA CYS A 68 5.15 14.98 18.14
C CYS A 68 3.70 15.26 17.75
N THR A 69 3.51 15.59 16.47
CA THR A 69 2.20 15.80 15.86
C THR A 69 1.23 14.72 16.32
N ASP A 70 0.14 15.14 16.98
CA ASP A 70 -0.96 14.26 17.35
C ASP A 70 -1.73 13.86 16.07
N MET A 71 -1.32 12.74 15.47
CA MET A 71 -1.83 12.28 14.18
C MET A 71 -3.35 12.03 14.20
N ASP A 72 -3.94 11.71 15.36
CA ASP A 72 -5.37 11.45 15.46
C ASP A 72 -6.20 12.74 15.36
N ASN A 73 -5.62 13.86 15.80
CA ASN A 73 -6.26 15.18 15.79
C ASN A 73 -5.74 16.12 14.69
N ASP A 74 -4.70 15.71 13.96
CA ASP A 74 -4.15 16.50 12.86
C ASP A 74 -5.03 16.46 11.60
N PRO A 75 -5.45 17.62 11.03
CA PRO A 75 -6.34 17.67 9.87
C PRO A 75 -5.77 17.02 8.60
N PHE A 76 -4.45 17.05 8.41
CA PHE A 76 -3.81 16.39 7.28
C PHE A 76 -3.92 14.87 7.43
N TRP A 77 -3.58 14.32 8.60
CA TRP A 77 -3.68 12.88 8.87
C TRP A 77 -5.11 12.36 8.82
N GLN A 78 -6.09 13.11 9.35
CA GLN A 78 -7.51 12.75 9.23
C GLN A 78 -7.97 12.69 7.77
N LYS A 79 -7.53 13.63 6.93
CA LYS A 79 -7.84 13.64 5.49
C LYS A 79 -7.19 12.46 4.76
N GLU A 80 -5.92 12.17 5.05
CA GLU A 80 -5.20 11.05 4.43
C GLU A 80 -5.86 9.72 4.79
N VAL A 81 -6.14 9.48 6.09
CA VAL A 81 -6.83 8.28 6.56
C VAL A 81 -8.22 8.15 5.91
N ALA A 82 -8.99 9.23 5.82
CA ALA A 82 -10.29 9.21 5.14
C ALA A 82 -10.17 8.83 3.65
N SER A 83 -9.15 9.35 2.95
CA SER A 83 -8.84 9.02 1.55
C SER A 83 -8.48 7.54 1.38
N TYR A 84 -7.60 7.01 2.24
CA TYR A 84 -7.23 5.59 2.22
C TYR A 84 -8.43 4.69 2.51
N LEU A 85 -9.19 5.00 3.57
CA LEU A 85 -10.34 4.20 3.97
C LEU A 85 -11.45 4.19 2.91
N LYS A 86 -11.61 5.25 2.11
CA LYS A 86 -12.55 5.26 0.99
C LYS A 86 -12.26 4.13 0.00
N GLU A 87 -11.02 4.03 -0.48
CA GLU A 87 -10.65 3.01 -1.46
C GLU A 87 -10.52 1.61 -0.80
N VAL A 88 -10.05 1.52 0.44
CA VAL A 88 -10.06 0.26 1.21
C VAL A 88 -11.48 -0.29 1.33
N ARG A 89 -12.46 0.54 1.74
CA ARG A 89 -13.86 0.10 1.84
C ARG A 89 -14.46 -0.31 0.50
N ARG A 90 -14.01 0.32 -0.60
CA ARG A 90 -14.43 -0.02 -1.96
C ARG A 90 -13.90 -1.39 -2.41
N PHE A 91 -12.64 -1.71 -2.12
CA PHE A 91 -11.98 -2.91 -2.65
C PHE A 91 -11.77 -4.05 -1.64
N LYS A 92 -12.08 -3.87 -0.35
CA LYS A 92 -11.87 -4.89 0.71
C LYS A 92 -12.48 -6.27 0.43
N HIS A 93 -13.49 -6.35 -0.44
CA HIS A 93 -14.16 -7.60 -0.81
C HIS A 93 -13.72 -8.15 -2.17
N SER A 94 -12.78 -7.49 -2.86
CA SER A 94 -12.23 -8.00 -4.11
C SER A 94 -11.42 -9.27 -3.83
N PRO A 95 -11.66 -10.37 -4.58
CA PRO A 95 -10.85 -11.57 -4.47
C PRO A 95 -9.41 -11.35 -4.94
N ALA A 96 -9.10 -10.27 -5.66
CA ALA A 96 -7.74 -9.95 -6.08
C ALA A 96 -6.88 -9.39 -4.93
N ILE A 97 -7.47 -8.85 -3.86
CA ILE A 97 -6.69 -8.38 -2.71
C ILE A 97 -6.16 -9.58 -1.92
N LEU A 98 -4.85 -9.59 -1.68
CA LEU A 98 -4.20 -10.54 -0.78
C LEU A 98 -3.98 -9.94 0.60
N TRP A 99 -3.39 -8.75 0.65
CA TRP A 99 -3.24 -7.95 1.85
C TRP A 99 -3.06 -6.47 1.52
N TRP A 100 -3.11 -5.64 2.55
CA TRP A 100 -2.84 -4.20 2.48
C TRP A 100 -1.44 -3.92 3.02
N THR A 101 -0.67 -3.10 2.32
CA THR A 101 0.69 -2.74 2.70
C THR A 101 0.74 -1.26 3.01
N VAL A 102 0.89 -0.92 4.29
CA VAL A 102 0.97 0.47 4.76
C VAL A 102 2.42 0.93 4.70
N GLY A 103 2.68 1.94 3.90
CA GLY A 103 3.99 2.53 3.72
C GLY A 103 4.91 1.78 2.77
N ASN A 104 5.99 2.46 2.41
CA ASN A 104 7.16 1.91 1.74
C ASN A 104 8.34 2.70 2.28
N GLU A 105 9.22 2.05 3.03
CA GLU A 105 10.47 2.67 3.50
C GLU A 105 10.19 4.02 4.19
N VAL A 106 9.28 3.99 5.18
CA VAL A 106 8.83 5.21 5.90
C VAL A 106 9.78 5.55 7.04
N GLU A 107 10.86 4.77 7.22
CA GLU A 107 11.97 5.17 8.07
C GLU A 107 12.48 6.55 7.65
N MET A 108 12.61 7.42 8.64
CA MET A 108 13.04 8.80 8.50
C MET A 108 14.12 9.02 9.54
N GLU A 109 15.17 9.74 9.14
CA GLU A 109 16.20 10.18 10.07
C GLU A 109 15.57 11.06 11.14
N VAL A 110 16.00 10.84 12.39
CA VAL A 110 15.56 11.65 13.52
C VAL A 110 16.46 12.88 13.61
N ASN A 111 15.83 14.05 13.59
CA ASN A 111 16.45 15.30 14.03
C ASN A 111 15.90 15.68 15.41
N VAL A 112 16.75 15.53 16.43
CA VAL A 112 16.44 15.87 17.82
C VAL A 112 16.33 17.38 18.06
N GLU A 113 17.01 18.21 17.26
CA GLU A 113 16.93 19.67 17.37
C GLU A 113 15.61 20.21 16.83
N LEU A 114 15.03 19.52 15.84
CA LEU A 114 13.72 19.83 15.24
C LEU A 114 12.56 19.07 15.90
N GLY A 115 12.78 18.38 17.02
CA GLY A 115 11.71 17.73 17.78
C GLY A 115 11.07 16.52 17.08
N SER A 116 11.78 15.85 16.17
CA SER A 116 11.28 14.68 15.42
C SER A 116 11.62 13.33 16.07
N GLU A 117 12.13 13.32 17.30
CA GLU A 117 12.52 12.10 18.01
C GLU A 117 11.34 11.23 18.46
N CYS A 118 10.15 11.79 18.51
CA CYS A 118 8.93 11.07 18.86
C CYS A 118 8.35 10.23 17.71
N VAL A 119 8.83 10.42 16.47
CA VAL A 119 8.39 9.63 15.30
C VAL A 119 8.59 8.12 15.51
N TRP A 120 9.60 7.73 16.30
CA TRP A 120 9.89 6.33 16.62
C TRP A 120 9.63 5.97 18.09
N LYS A 121 9.19 6.92 18.92
CA LYS A 121 8.86 6.63 20.32
C LYS A 121 7.44 6.07 20.38
N ARG A 122 7.31 4.83 20.82
CA ARG A 122 6.04 4.16 21.15
C ARG A 122 5.80 4.22 22.65
#